data_AF-R9AQ89-F1
#
_entry.id   AF-R9AQ89-F1
#
_cell.length_a   1.000
_cell.length_b   1.000
_cell.length_c   1.000
_cell.angle_alpha   90.00
_cell.angle_beta   90.00
_cell.angle_gamma   90.00
#
_symmetry.space_group_name_H-M   'P 1'
#
loop_
_entity.id
_entity.type
_entity.pdbx_description
1 polymer ?
#
loop_
_entity_poly.entity_id
_entity_poly.type
_entity_poly.pdbx_seq_one_letter_code
_entity_poly.pdbx_strand_id
1 'polypeptide(L)'
;MNVLEKAHLAKELQGLIHSLDQRSLSFYEIAKSKCRLKEIFIHCDEPIFKKQILNFKSHMQPELAAQEFAQHSLYVQTFRGVFKQDLALEQALEQHPEMGWAILHRANLGFQIWYIPAPNRTALLSDWDGLEKNYAWMLEQQEIYAALKTDTELNQETLETGKTFKMSRNSVVPLQNSSQSIPESHSINRPFSFESLIPQGTSTQNTDWDAAALSMESLSLSPKQEDTKPSLASAEPQTTSGLLLKTATAALEPNSLLPQIVELGEWKCRLAALQFPQAQELELCHLTLDNVSELMPLLEIIVSASQLQQYNNQPVYLAEQINAQGRFVKYIVILGAEDQLHAIRLGNIVSQHYAYELVALKLLPNEQLLKQCKNAQQFFELYSEQAELVWNTESYQPFIPANCIQKHKLIAFEETSANYRTPIILLKERQKIRVIHGQSRLQLLREETAYPYILLDRHQGVSWQLIQKIIQTLPQPISASKLYDAIQIYIGS
;
A
#
# COMPACT_ATOMS: atom_id res chain seq x y z
N MET A 1 -30.37 25.64 -12.59
CA MET A 1 -30.78 26.91 -13.23
C MET A 1 -31.54 26.59 -14.53
N ASN A 2 -32.65 27.26 -14.81
CA ASN A 2 -33.47 27.02 -16.02
C ASN A 2 -32.73 27.52 -17.28
N VAL A 3 -32.98 26.91 -18.44
CA VAL A 3 -32.29 27.21 -19.72
C VAL A 3 -32.48 28.67 -20.16
N LEU A 4 -33.65 29.24 -19.87
CA LEU A 4 -33.94 30.66 -20.13
C LEU A 4 -33.14 31.62 -19.24
N GLU A 5 -32.91 31.26 -17.97
CA GLU A 5 -32.09 32.03 -17.03
C GLU A 5 -30.62 32.00 -17.43
N LYS A 6 -30.13 30.84 -17.91
CA LYS A 6 -28.78 30.69 -18.48
C LYS A 6 -28.55 31.61 -19.68
N ALA A 7 -29.51 31.68 -20.60
CA ALA A 7 -29.40 32.54 -21.78
C ALA A 7 -29.41 34.04 -21.41
N HIS A 8 -30.20 34.44 -20.40
CA HIS A 8 -30.23 35.81 -19.92
C HIS A 8 -28.92 36.20 -19.22
N LEU A 9 -28.40 35.33 -18.34
CA LEU A 9 -27.13 35.53 -17.64
C LEU A 9 -25.94 35.58 -18.60
N ALA A 10 -25.89 34.73 -19.63
CA ALA A 10 -24.84 34.77 -20.64
C ALA A 10 -24.82 36.10 -21.41
N LYS A 11 -26.00 36.65 -21.72
CA LYS A 11 -26.14 37.94 -22.38
C LYS A 11 -25.73 39.10 -21.46
N GLU A 12 -26.08 39.04 -20.19
CA GLU A 12 -25.65 40.02 -19.16
C GLU A 12 -24.12 39.99 -18.98
N LEU A 13 -23.50 38.80 -18.94
CA LEU A 13 -22.06 38.62 -18.81
C LEU A 13 -21.28 39.20 -19.99
N GLN A 14 -21.75 38.96 -21.22
CA GLN A 14 -21.15 39.56 -22.42
C GLN A 14 -21.27 41.10 -22.40
N GLY A 15 -22.41 41.64 -21.94
CA GLY A 15 -22.59 43.07 -21.77
C GLY A 15 -21.63 43.68 -20.72
N LEU A 16 -21.48 43.01 -19.58
CA LEU A 16 -20.58 43.44 -18.50
C LEU A 16 -19.11 43.40 -18.91
N ILE A 17 -18.66 42.33 -19.59
CA ILE A 17 -17.29 42.22 -20.11
C ILE A 17 -17.04 43.31 -21.16
N HIS A 18 -17.95 43.47 -22.12
CA HIS A 18 -17.81 44.49 -23.15
C HIS A 18 -17.76 45.91 -22.56
N SER A 19 -18.55 46.17 -21.52
CA SER A 19 -18.54 47.47 -20.82
C SER A 19 -17.22 47.72 -20.09
N LEU A 20 -16.59 46.69 -19.51
CA LEU A 20 -15.32 46.81 -18.77
C LEU A 20 -14.10 46.91 -19.68
N ASP A 21 -14.14 46.31 -20.87
CA ASP A 21 -13.09 46.42 -21.88
C ASP A 21 -13.05 47.81 -22.54
N GLN A 22 -14.21 48.47 -22.64
CA GLN A 22 -14.25 49.87 -23.02
C GLN A 22 -13.79 50.73 -21.83
N ARG A 23 -12.56 51.25 -21.91
CA ARG A 23 -11.91 52.10 -20.88
C ARG A 23 -12.58 53.46 -20.61
N SER A 24 -13.86 53.63 -20.92
CA SER A 24 -14.64 54.88 -20.78
C SER A 24 -15.60 54.89 -19.59
N LEU A 25 -15.67 53.83 -18.79
CA LEU A 25 -16.54 53.77 -17.60
C LEU A 25 -15.96 54.55 -16.42
N SER A 26 -16.84 55.15 -15.61
CA SER A 26 -16.44 55.78 -14.35
C SER A 26 -15.97 54.74 -13.33
N PHE A 27 -15.12 55.13 -12.38
CA PHE A 27 -14.64 54.22 -11.32
C PHE A 27 -15.77 53.56 -10.53
N TYR A 28 -16.89 54.26 -10.33
CA TYR A 28 -18.07 53.72 -9.65
C TYR A 28 -18.76 52.64 -10.49
N GLU A 29 -18.90 52.86 -11.80
CA GLU A 29 -19.50 51.87 -12.71
C GLU A 29 -18.59 50.66 -12.89
N ILE A 30 -17.27 50.85 -12.92
CA ILE A 30 -16.30 49.76 -12.93
C ILE A 30 -16.42 48.92 -11.64
N ALA A 31 -16.50 49.57 -10.47
CA ALA A 31 -16.68 48.87 -9.20
C ALA A 31 -18.01 48.12 -9.15
N LYS A 32 -19.10 48.75 -9.60
CA LYS A 32 -20.44 48.14 -9.67
C LYS A 32 -20.47 46.95 -10.62
N SER A 33 -19.89 47.07 -11.82
CA SER A 33 -19.80 45.98 -12.79
C SER A 33 -18.92 44.84 -12.29
N LYS A 34 -17.82 45.14 -11.58
CA LYS A 34 -16.98 44.11 -10.92
C LYS A 34 -17.70 43.42 -9.76
N CYS A 35 -18.45 44.15 -8.94
CA CYS A 35 -19.27 43.55 -7.89
C CYS A 35 -20.38 42.67 -8.49
N ARG A 36 -21.05 43.14 -9.54
CA ARG A 36 -22.09 42.37 -10.24
C ARG A 36 -21.52 41.11 -10.91
N LEU A 37 -20.32 41.19 -11.50
CA LEU A 37 -19.62 40.01 -12.00
C LEU A 37 -19.35 39.02 -10.87
N LYS A 38 -18.84 39.47 -9.71
CA LYS A 38 -18.63 38.60 -8.55
C LYS A 38 -19.92 37.95 -8.07
N GLU A 39 -21.02 38.70 -8.00
CA GLU A 39 -22.35 38.16 -7.66
C GLU A 39 -22.82 37.12 -8.68
N ILE A 40 -22.65 37.39 -9.98
CA ILE A 40 -22.98 36.44 -11.05
C ILE A 40 -22.11 35.20 -10.93
N PHE A 41 -20.81 35.31 -10.60
CA PHE A 41 -19.95 34.16 -10.36
C PHE A 41 -20.39 33.35 -9.14
N ILE A 42 -20.79 34.01 -8.04
CA ILE A 42 -21.34 33.35 -6.84
C ILE A 42 -22.70 32.70 -7.13
N HIS A 43 -23.50 33.26 -8.04
CA HIS A 43 -24.79 32.68 -8.47
C HIS A 43 -24.65 31.58 -9.52
N CYS A 44 -23.63 31.66 -10.38
CA CYS A 44 -23.26 30.68 -11.40
C CYS A 44 -22.34 29.58 -10.87
N ASP A 45 -22.18 29.50 -9.55
CA ASP A 45 -21.51 28.44 -8.79
C ASP A 45 -22.30 27.11 -8.90
N GLU A 46 -22.63 26.73 -10.14
CA GLU A 46 -23.07 25.40 -10.52
C GLU A 46 -21.99 24.40 -10.10
N PRO A 47 -22.36 23.17 -9.73
CA PRO A 47 -21.42 22.13 -9.31
C PRO A 47 -20.28 21.90 -10.31
N ILE A 48 -20.49 22.24 -11.58
CA ILE A 48 -19.49 22.17 -12.65
C ILE A 48 -18.35 23.17 -12.44
N PHE A 49 -18.63 24.42 -12.06
CA PHE A 49 -17.59 25.43 -11.82
C PHE A 49 -16.83 25.14 -10.52
N LYS A 50 -17.52 24.69 -9.47
CA LYS A 50 -16.86 24.21 -8.23
C LYS A 50 -15.93 23.04 -8.49
N LYS A 51 -16.36 22.08 -9.31
CA LYS A 51 -15.54 20.93 -9.74
C LYS A 51 -14.32 21.36 -10.55
N GLN A 52 -14.49 22.30 -11.48
CA GLN A 52 -13.38 22.82 -12.29
C GLN A 52 -12.38 23.63 -11.44
N ILE A 53 -12.85 24.43 -10.47
CA ILE A 53 -12.00 25.18 -9.54
C ILE A 53 -11.28 24.23 -8.58
N LEU A 54 -11.95 23.23 -8.03
CA LEU A 54 -11.34 22.24 -7.14
C LEU A 54 -10.26 21.44 -7.88
N ASN A 55 -10.53 20.99 -9.10
CA ASN A 55 -9.53 20.31 -9.93
C ASN A 55 -8.33 21.22 -10.22
N PHE A 56 -8.58 22.48 -10.57
CA PHE A 56 -7.50 23.46 -10.82
C PHE A 56 -6.66 23.72 -9.57
N LYS A 57 -7.30 23.96 -8.41
CA LYS A 57 -6.61 24.14 -7.12
C LYS A 57 -5.84 22.89 -6.71
N SER A 58 -6.41 21.71 -6.93
CA SER A 58 -5.77 20.43 -6.64
C SER A 58 -4.48 20.21 -7.44
N HIS A 59 -4.39 20.77 -8.66
CA HIS A 59 -3.16 20.74 -9.45
C HIS A 59 -2.14 21.79 -9.04
N MET A 60 -2.56 22.99 -8.66
CA MET A 60 -1.64 24.08 -8.31
C MET A 60 -1.11 23.97 -6.87
N GLN A 61 -1.97 23.62 -5.92
CA GLN A 61 -1.69 23.56 -4.49
C GLN A 61 -2.49 22.41 -3.83
N PRO A 62 -2.08 21.15 -4.08
CA PRO A 62 -2.85 19.96 -3.69
C PRO A 62 -3.13 19.84 -2.19
N GLU A 63 -2.15 20.13 -1.35
CA GLU A 63 -2.31 20.08 0.11
C GLU A 63 -3.32 21.10 0.61
N LEU A 64 -3.21 22.35 0.15
CA LEU A 64 -4.13 23.42 0.52
C LEU A 64 -5.54 23.11 0.01
N ALA A 65 -5.66 22.60 -1.22
CA ALA A 65 -6.94 22.21 -1.81
C ALA A 65 -7.62 21.08 -1.04
N ALA A 66 -6.87 20.05 -0.64
CA ALA A 66 -7.38 18.94 0.16
C ALA A 66 -7.78 19.38 1.58
N GLN A 67 -7.01 20.28 2.17
CA GLN A 67 -7.30 20.79 3.50
C GLN A 67 -8.52 21.72 3.50
N GLU A 68 -8.62 22.63 2.53
CA GLU A 68 -9.83 23.44 2.29
C GLU A 68 -11.03 22.52 2.04
N PHE A 69 -10.88 21.48 1.21
CA PHE A 69 -11.95 20.52 0.92
C PHE A 69 -12.46 19.84 2.20
N ALA A 70 -11.55 19.33 3.04
CA ALA A 70 -11.90 18.67 4.29
C ALA A 70 -12.57 19.61 5.29
N GLN A 71 -12.19 20.89 5.34
CA GLN A 71 -12.82 21.91 6.20
C GLN A 71 -14.28 22.20 5.85
N HIS A 72 -14.71 21.90 4.62
CA HIS A 72 -16.10 22.06 4.18
C HIS A 72 -16.91 20.76 4.30
N SER A 73 -16.32 19.69 4.81
CA SER A 73 -17.00 18.41 5.08
C SER A 73 -17.92 18.49 6.30
N LEU A 74 -18.74 17.47 6.52
CA LEU A 74 -19.56 17.32 7.74
C LEU A 74 -18.77 16.71 8.92
N TYR A 75 -17.51 16.35 8.68
CA TYR A 75 -16.67 15.52 9.54
C TYR A 75 -15.34 16.22 9.87
N VAL A 76 -15.36 17.55 10.03
CA VAL A 76 -14.15 18.35 10.20
C VAL A 76 -13.44 17.99 11.50
N GLN A 77 -14.18 17.75 12.58
CA GLN A 77 -13.61 17.41 13.89
C GLN A 77 -12.97 16.02 13.93
N THR A 78 -13.37 15.12 13.03
CA THR A 78 -12.81 13.77 12.90
C THR A 78 -11.73 13.68 11.83
N PHE A 79 -11.46 14.77 11.11
CA PHE A 79 -10.37 14.87 10.15
C PHE A 79 -9.01 15.00 10.88
N ARG A 80 -7.98 14.28 10.39
CA ARG A 80 -6.63 14.25 10.99
C ARG A 80 -5.55 14.95 10.17
N GLY A 81 -5.87 15.39 8.95
CA GLY A 81 -4.97 16.20 8.14
C GLY A 81 -4.69 15.63 6.75
N VAL A 82 -3.87 16.37 6.02
CA VAL A 82 -3.38 16.01 4.69
C VAL A 82 -1.89 15.68 4.78
N PHE A 83 -1.49 14.54 4.23
CA PHE A 83 -0.14 14.02 4.35
C PHE A 83 0.44 13.64 2.99
N LYS A 84 1.76 13.59 2.91
CA LYS A 84 2.53 13.12 1.73
C LYS A 84 3.12 11.72 1.91
N GLN A 85 3.26 11.30 3.17
CA GLN A 85 3.93 10.07 3.57
C GLN A 85 2.98 9.23 4.40
N ASP A 86 2.90 7.95 4.07
CA ASP A 86 1.96 7.00 4.67
C ASP A 86 2.20 6.88 6.18
N LEU A 87 3.48 6.80 6.60
CA LEU A 87 3.87 6.68 8.01
C LEU A 87 3.36 7.85 8.87
N ALA A 88 3.42 9.08 8.35
CA ALA A 88 2.98 10.26 9.08
C ALA A 88 1.46 10.31 9.22
N LEU A 89 0.75 9.84 8.19
CA LEU A 89 -0.71 9.74 8.20
C LEU A 89 -1.16 8.65 9.17
N GLU A 90 -0.53 7.48 9.11
CA GLU A 90 -0.84 6.34 9.98
C GLU A 90 -0.66 6.71 11.45
N GLN A 91 0.47 7.34 11.81
CA GLN A 91 0.70 7.86 13.15
C GLN A 91 -0.38 8.85 13.61
N ALA A 92 -0.89 9.70 12.71
CA ALA A 92 -1.94 10.66 13.03
C ALA A 92 -3.31 9.99 13.25
N LEU A 93 -3.58 8.88 12.56
CA LEU A 93 -4.78 8.07 12.77
C LEU A 93 -4.68 7.19 14.02
N GLU A 94 -3.50 6.63 14.31
CA GLU A 94 -3.23 5.83 15.51
C GLU A 94 -3.39 6.63 16.81
N GLN A 95 -3.10 7.94 16.79
CA GLN A 95 -3.37 8.83 17.93
C GLN A 95 -4.86 8.94 18.27
N HIS A 96 -5.74 8.58 17.32
CA HIS A 96 -7.19 8.63 17.47
C HIS A 96 -7.83 7.33 16.94
N PRO A 97 -7.61 6.20 17.61
CA PRO A 97 -7.96 4.89 17.09
C PRO A 97 -9.48 4.63 17.11
N GLU A 98 -10.25 5.46 17.82
CA GLU A 98 -11.71 5.30 17.93
C GLU A 98 -12.44 5.68 16.64
N MET A 99 -12.03 6.79 16.02
CA MET A 99 -12.65 7.35 14.84
C MET A 99 -11.77 8.45 14.25
N GLY A 100 -11.66 8.45 12.92
CA GLY A 100 -10.90 9.48 12.23
C GLY A 100 -10.75 9.18 10.75
N TRP A 101 -10.48 10.24 9.99
CA TRP A 101 -10.15 10.11 8.58
C TRP A 101 -9.06 11.10 8.19
N ALA A 102 -8.27 10.75 7.18
CA ALA A 102 -7.14 11.56 6.71
C ALA A 102 -7.01 11.47 5.19
N ILE A 103 -6.30 12.42 4.59
CA ILE A 103 -6.03 12.44 3.15
C ILE A 103 -4.53 12.25 2.92
N LEU A 104 -4.18 11.31 2.05
CA LEU A 104 -2.84 11.14 1.52
C LEU A 104 -2.79 11.72 0.10
N HIS A 105 -1.77 12.53 -0.20
CA HIS A 105 -1.55 13.08 -1.53
C HIS A 105 -0.19 12.68 -2.09
N ARG A 106 -0.21 12.16 -3.33
CA ARG A 106 1.00 11.85 -4.12
C ARG A 106 0.89 12.48 -5.49
N ALA A 107 1.90 13.25 -5.90
CA ALA A 107 1.88 14.02 -7.15
C ALA A 107 1.58 13.20 -8.41
N ASN A 108 1.97 11.92 -8.44
CA ASN A 108 1.78 11.04 -9.60
C ASN A 108 0.47 10.24 -9.57
N LEU A 109 -0.17 10.10 -8.40
CA LEU A 109 -1.32 9.22 -8.19
C LEU A 109 -2.59 9.99 -7.78
N GLY A 110 -2.48 11.25 -7.35
CA GLY A 110 -3.60 12.05 -6.88
C GLY A 110 -3.80 11.93 -5.37
N PHE A 111 -5.06 11.79 -4.94
CA PHE A 111 -5.42 11.72 -3.53
C PHE A 111 -5.89 10.31 -3.16
N GLN A 112 -5.82 10.01 -1.88
CA GLN A 112 -6.37 8.80 -1.27
C GLN A 112 -6.93 9.17 0.12
N ILE A 113 -8.11 8.67 0.47
CA ILE A 113 -8.71 8.87 1.79
C ILE A 113 -8.53 7.62 2.63
N TRP A 114 -8.09 7.80 3.86
CA TRP A 114 -8.01 6.75 4.88
C TRP A 114 -9.10 7.02 5.91
N TYR A 115 -9.91 6.02 6.23
CA TYR A 115 -11.12 6.13 7.06
C TYR A 115 -11.14 5.01 8.10
N ILE A 116 -11.21 5.33 9.39
CA ILE A 116 -11.31 4.32 10.47
C ILE A 116 -12.77 3.84 10.57
N PRO A 117 -13.07 2.56 10.23
CA PRO A 117 -14.45 2.05 10.20
C PRO A 117 -14.97 1.58 11.56
N ALA A 118 -14.11 1.43 12.56
CA ALA A 118 -14.48 1.06 13.93
C ALA A 118 -13.31 1.33 14.89
N PRO A 119 -13.56 1.49 16.19
CA PRO A 119 -12.51 1.65 17.18
C PRO A 119 -11.47 0.52 17.13
N ASN A 120 -10.18 0.89 17.12
CA ASN A 120 -9.03 -0.01 17.06
C ASN A 120 -8.97 -0.90 15.80
N ARG A 121 -9.68 -0.52 14.73
CA ARG A 121 -9.65 -1.21 13.44
C ARG A 121 -8.79 -0.42 12.45
N THR A 122 -8.08 -1.15 11.58
CA THR A 122 -7.28 -0.54 10.50
C THR A 122 -8.17 0.33 9.62
N ALA A 123 -7.66 1.50 9.23
CA ALA A 123 -8.35 2.39 8.33
C ALA A 123 -8.59 1.72 6.96
N LEU A 124 -9.80 1.88 6.41
CA LEU A 124 -10.11 1.58 5.02
C LEU A 124 -9.50 2.65 4.13
N LEU A 125 -9.06 2.26 2.93
CA LEU A 125 -8.41 3.15 1.98
C LEU A 125 -9.27 3.25 0.72
N SER A 126 -9.47 4.48 0.24
CA SER A 126 -10.02 4.68 -1.10
C SER A 126 -9.01 4.29 -2.18
N ASP A 127 -9.47 4.18 -3.42
CA ASP A 127 -8.56 4.20 -4.57
C ASP A 127 -7.85 5.56 -4.71
N TRP A 128 -6.82 5.58 -5.56
CA TRP A 128 -6.13 6.81 -5.96
C TRP A 128 -6.94 7.53 -7.05
N ASP A 129 -7.53 8.67 -6.70
CA ASP A 129 -8.36 9.45 -7.63
C ASP A 129 -8.48 10.92 -7.11
N GLY A 130 -9.38 11.69 -7.71
CA GLY A 130 -9.72 13.04 -7.24
C GLY A 130 -10.47 13.04 -5.90
N LEU A 131 -10.30 14.13 -5.14
CA LEU A 131 -10.90 14.34 -3.82
C LEU A 131 -12.41 14.05 -3.76
N GLU A 132 -13.18 14.47 -4.78
CA GLU A 132 -14.63 14.29 -4.81
C GLU A 132 -15.04 12.81 -4.81
N LYS A 133 -14.38 11.98 -5.63
CA LYS A 133 -14.73 10.56 -5.76
C LYS A 133 -14.33 9.79 -4.51
N ASN A 134 -13.14 10.07 -3.99
CA ASN A 134 -12.67 9.43 -2.77
C ASN A 134 -13.52 9.82 -1.56
N TYR A 135 -13.99 11.07 -1.51
CA TYR A 135 -14.91 11.52 -0.47
C TYR A 135 -16.29 10.87 -0.62
N ALA A 136 -16.81 10.72 -1.84
CA ALA A 136 -18.04 9.98 -2.07
C ALA A 136 -17.92 8.52 -1.60
N TRP A 137 -16.82 7.85 -1.92
CA TRP A 137 -16.51 6.53 -1.39
C TRP A 137 -16.49 6.50 0.15
N MET A 138 -15.90 7.51 0.79
CA MET A 138 -15.88 7.60 2.26
C MET A 138 -17.30 7.74 2.83
N LEU A 139 -18.18 8.50 2.17
CA LEU A 139 -19.59 8.61 2.56
C LEU A 139 -20.32 7.27 2.43
N GLU A 140 -20.05 6.48 1.37
CA GLU A 140 -20.59 5.13 1.23
C GLU A 140 -20.11 4.19 2.35
N GLN A 141 -18.83 4.25 2.72
CA GLN A 141 -18.32 3.48 3.87
C GLN A 141 -18.94 3.95 5.19
N GLN A 142 -19.18 5.26 5.33
CA GLN A 142 -19.83 5.82 6.51
C GLN A 142 -21.30 5.38 6.64
N GLU A 143 -22.03 5.18 5.54
CA GLU A 143 -23.39 4.61 5.60
C GLU A 143 -23.39 3.15 6.09
N ILE A 144 -22.32 2.39 5.79
CA ILE A 144 -22.20 0.98 6.16
C ILE A 144 -21.77 0.82 7.63
N TYR A 145 -20.76 1.59 8.05
CA TYR A 145 -20.10 1.39 9.34
C TYR A 145 -20.51 2.40 10.41
N ALA A 146 -21.07 3.55 10.03
CA ALA A 146 -21.48 4.64 10.93
C ALA A 146 -20.41 5.02 11.96
N ALA A 147 -19.14 5.07 11.54
CA ALA A 147 -17.99 5.17 12.45
C ALA A 147 -17.60 6.61 12.77
N LEU A 148 -17.79 7.54 11.83
CA LEU A 148 -17.59 8.98 12.05
C LEU A 148 -18.84 9.60 12.65
N LYS A 149 -18.64 10.54 13.57
CA LYS A 149 -19.69 11.43 14.07
C LYS A 149 -19.55 12.75 13.32
N THR A 150 -20.69 13.31 12.96
CA THR A 150 -20.76 14.66 12.41
C THR A 150 -20.37 15.67 13.49
N ASP A 151 -19.87 16.83 13.07
CA ASP A 151 -19.51 17.89 14.00
C ASP A 151 -20.70 18.32 14.88
N THR A 152 -21.93 18.21 14.37
CA THR A 152 -23.16 18.46 15.12
C THR A 152 -23.39 17.45 16.25
N GLU A 153 -23.12 16.17 16.02
CA GLU A 153 -23.28 15.11 17.03
C GLU A 153 -22.21 15.23 18.13
N LEU A 154 -20.95 15.49 17.75
CA LEU A 154 -19.86 15.74 18.69
C LEU A 154 -20.11 16.95 19.60
N ASN A 155 -20.62 18.04 19.01
CA ASN A 155 -20.96 19.24 19.78
C ASN A 155 -22.14 19.00 20.75
N GLN A 156 -23.11 18.15 20.39
CA GLN A 156 -24.23 17.78 21.27
C GLN A 156 -23.78 16.90 22.44
N GLU A 157 -22.94 15.89 22.20
CA GLU A 157 -22.35 15.04 23.26
C GLU A 157 -21.51 15.85 24.26
N THR A 158 -20.82 16.88 23.77
CA THR A 158 -20.04 17.80 24.61
C THR A 158 -20.94 18.68 25.50
N LEU A 159 -22.13 19.07 25.03
CA LEU A 159 -23.12 19.79 25.85
C LEU A 159 -23.83 18.89 26.87
N GLU A 160 -24.08 17.62 26.54
CA GLU A 160 -24.68 16.61 27.43
C GLU A 160 -23.72 16.24 28.59
N THR A 161 -22.43 16.06 28.30
CA THR A 161 -21.38 15.85 29.31
C THR A 161 -21.11 17.09 30.17
N GLY A 162 -21.29 18.30 29.61
CA GLY A 162 -21.26 19.55 30.37
C GLY A 162 -22.43 19.76 31.34
N LYS A 163 -23.60 19.16 31.07
CA LYS A 163 -24.77 19.18 31.98
C LYS A 163 -24.62 18.17 33.13
N THR A 164 -24.02 17.01 32.89
CA THR A 164 -23.78 15.99 33.92
C THR A 164 -22.70 16.41 34.94
N PHE A 165 -21.74 17.25 34.56
CA PHE A 165 -20.75 17.81 35.50
C PHE A 165 -21.31 18.88 36.46
N LYS A 166 -22.52 19.41 36.24
CA LYS A 166 -23.18 20.34 37.19
C LYS A 166 -24.08 19.65 38.23
N MET A 167 -24.24 18.32 38.18
CA MET A 167 -25.09 17.58 39.13
C MET A 167 -24.36 16.87 40.27
N SER A 168 -23.14 17.30 40.62
CA SER A 168 -22.48 16.84 41.85
C SER A 168 -21.84 17.99 42.63
N ARG A 169 -22.69 18.89 43.16
CA ARG A 169 -22.44 19.56 44.45
C ARG A 169 -23.73 20.15 45.03
N ASN A 170 -24.02 19.64 46.23
CA ASN A 170 -24.84 20.19 47.31
C ASN A 170 -26.37 20.08 47.22
N SER A 171 -26.88 19.36 48.23
CA SER A 171 -28.22 19.44 48.78
C SER A 171 -28.50 20.78 49.48
N VAL A 172 -29.77 21.22 49.40
CA VAL A 172 -30.64 21.83 50.44
C VAL A 172 -31.49 23.02 49.92
N VAL A 173 -32.78 22.71 49.66
CA VAL A 173 -34.06 23.42 50.01
C VAL A 173 -34.48 24.72 49.25
N PRO A 174 -35.80 24.94 48.99
CA PRO A 174 -36.32 25.57 47.76
C PRO A 174 -36.93 26.97 47.95
N LEU A 175 -37.13 27.71 46.85
CA LEU A 175 -38.16 28.75 46.74
C LEU A 175 -38.56 29.05 45.28
N GLN A 176 -39.79 29.55 45.13
CA GLN A 176 -40.70 29.58 43.98
C GLN A 176 -40.38 30.58 42.84
N ASN A 177 -41.00 30.28 41.68
CA ASN A 177 -41.47 31.14 40.57
C ASN A 177 -40.39 31.86 39.73
N SER A 178 -40.47 32.00 38.41
CA SER A 178 -41.63 32.03 37.50
C SER A 178 -41.18 31.82 36.03
N SER A 179 -42.14 31.35 35.24
CA SER A 179 -42.23 31.10 33.80
C SER A 179 -41.53 32.09 32.85
N GLN A 180 -41.05 31.61 31.70
CA GLN A 180 -41.61 31.98 30.38
C GLN A 180 -41.04 31.18 29.19
N SER A 181 -41.97 30.49 28.52
CA SER A 181 -42.11 30.21 27.08
C SER A 181 -40.90 29.79 26.24
N ILE A 182 -40.95 28.50 25.88
CA ILE A 182 -40.53 27.94 24.59
C ILE A 182 -41.20 28.71 23.44
N PRO A 183 -40.50 28.90 22.31
CA PRO A 183 -41.10 28.49 21.05
C PRO A 183 -40.25 27.44 20.36
N GLU A 184 -40.90 26.32 20.07
CA GLU A 184 -40.49 25.37 19.04
C GLU A 184 -40.41 26.14 17.72
N SER A 185 -39.27 26.08 17.05
CA SER A 185 -39.15 26.52 15.67
C SER A 185 -38.45 25.44 14.86
N HIS A 186 -39.26 24.79 14.02
CA HIS A 186 -38.86 23.99 12.88
C HIS A 186 -37.76 24.64 12.04
N SER A 187 -36.75 23.86 11.64
CA SER A 187 -35.86 24.15 10.52
C SER A 187 -35.25 22.81 10.07
N ILE A 188 -35.84 22.08 9.12
CA ILE A 188 -35.72 22.30 7.67
C ILE A 188 -34.30 22.66 7.26
N ASN A 189 -33.66 21.67 6.62
CA ASN A 189 -32.46 21.75 5.79
C ASN A 189 -32.29 23.12 5.14
N ARG A 190 -31.16 23.78 5.39
CA ARG A 190 -30.71 24.92 4.60
C ARG A 190 -29.29 24.68 4.10
N PRO A 191 -29.05 24.74 2.77
CA PRO A 191 -27.72 24.57 2.22
C PRO A 191 -26.86 25.82 2.46
N PHE A 192 -25.56 25.54 2.56
CA PHE A 192 -24.38 26.40 2.62
C PHE A 192 -24.56 27.88 2.21
N SER A 193 -24.04 28.77 3.06
CA SER A 193 -23.67 30.15 2.71
C SER A 193 -22.35 30.49 3.39
N PHE A 194 -21.41 31.10 2.67
CA PHE A 194 -20.09 31.48 3.17
C PHE A 194 -19.95 33.01 3.19
N GLU A 195 -19.56 33.56 4.34
CA GLU A 195 -19.17 34.95 4.51
C GLU A 195 -17.65 35.08 4.36
N SER A 196 -17.21 35.98 3.48
CA SER A 196 -15.81 36.21 3.14
C SER A 196 -15.19 37.28 4.05
N LEU A 197 -14.10 36.94 4.73
CA LEU A 197 -13.20 37.92 5.34
C LEU A 197 -11.96 38.11 4.47
N ILE A 198 -11.72 39.36 4.07
CA ILE A 198 -10.62 39.84 3.23
C ILE A 198 -9.34 40.02 4.08
N PRO A 199 -8.13 39.72 3.55
CA PRO A 199 -6.88 39.95 4.25
C PRO A 199 -6.39 41.41 4.09
N GLN A 200 -6.00 42.04 5.19
CA GLN A 200 -5.19 43.25 5.20
C GLN A 200 -3.70 42.86 5.30
N GLY A 201 -2.86 43.45 4.45
CA GLY A 201 -1.41 43.40 4.60
C GLY A 201 -0.85 44.81 4.80
N THR A 202 0.33 44.91 5.45
CA THR A 202 1.45 45.80 5.07
C THR A 202 2.71 45.60 5.94
N SER A 203 3.82 45.29 5.24
CA SER A 203 5.19 45.87 5.29
C SER A 203 6.16 45.83 6.50
N THR A 204 7.37 45.34 6.16
CA THR A 204 8.76 45.84 6.45
C THR A 204 9.42 45.62 7.82
N GLN A 205 10.55 44.87 7.86
CA GLN A 205 11.94 45.39 7.95
C GLN A 205 13.02 44.27 8.12
N ASN A 206 14.19 44.50 7.50
CA ASN A 206 15.56 43.92 7.60
C ASN A 206 15.92 43.20 8.93
N THR A 207 16.87 42.25 9.06
CA THR A 207 18.33 42.27 8.74
C THR A 207 18.94 40.89 9.06
N ASP A 208 20.15 40.60 8.56
CA ASP A 208 20.99 39.39 8.70
C ASP A 208 21.19 38.81 10.13
N TRP A 209 21.73 37.57 10.22
CA TRP A 209 22.96 37.20 10.96
C TRP A 209 23.18 35.66 10.96
N ASP A 210 24.21 35.26 10.21
CA ASP A 210 25.26 34.24 10.44
C ASP A 210 25.05 32.78 10.87
N ALA A 211 25.93 31.99 10.22
CA ALA A 211 26.25 30.58 10.37
C ALA A 211 26.85 30.20 11.73
N ALA A 212 26.62 28.95 12.14
CA ALA A 212 27.58 28.19 12.91
C ALA A 212 27.44 26.69 12.61
N ALA A 213 28.50 26.15 11.98
CA ALA A 213 28.82 24.74 11.95
C ALA A 213 29.09 24.22 13.37
N LEU A 214 28.81 22.94 13.63
CA LEU A 214 29.65 22.08 14.48
C LEU A 214 29.44 20.61 14.10
N SER A 215 30.56 19.94 13.85
CA SER A 215 30.70 18.52 13.54
C SER A 215 30.92 17.67 14.79
N MET A 216 30.61 16.36 14.63
CA MET A 216 31.23 15.16 15.22
C MET A 216 31.61 15.08 16.71
N GLU A 217 31.14 14.01 17.36
CA GLU A 217 31.93 12.96 18.05
C GLU A 217 30.95 11.82 18.40
N SER A 218 30.99 10.65 17.73
CA SER A 218 31.90 9.51 17.91
C SER A 218 31.81 8.84 19.30
N LEU A 219 31.20 7.65 19.34
CA LEU A 219 31.51 6.62 20.34
C LEU A 219 31.37 5.25 19.66
N SER A 220 32.51 4.78 19.18
CA SER A 220 32.82 3.40 18.86
C SER A 220 32.89 2.58 20.14
N LEU A 221 32.57 1.28 20.07
CA LEU A 221 33.21 0.20 20.82
C LEU A 221 32.73 -1.16 20.26
N SER A 222 33.64 -1.88 19.61
CA SER A 222 33.59 -3.33 19.38
C SER A 222 34.77 -3.97 20.15
N PRO A 223 35.01 -5.29 20.08
CA PRO A 223 34.38 -6.36 20.85
C PRO A 223 35.42 -7.13 21.71
N LYS A 224 34.98 -8.05 22.58
CA LYS A 224 35.86 -9.13 23.07
C LYS A 224 35.11 -10.47 23.13
N GLN A 225 35.65 -11.44 22.38
CA GLN A 225 35.44 -12.88 22.55
C GLN A 225 36.25 -13.36 23.76
N GLU A 226 35.80 -14.40 24.45
CA GLU A 226 36.61 -15.59 24.74
C GLU A 226 35.76 -16.77 25.26
N ASP A 227 36.23 -17.95 24.87
CA ASP A 227 35.67 -19.29 24.98
C ASP A 227 35.39 -19.78 26.41
N THR A 228 34.41 -20.69 26.58
CA THR A 228 34.67 -22.11 26.94
C THR A 228 33.38 -22.95 27.04
N LYS A 229 33.42 -24.15 26.45
CA LYS A 229 32.55 -25.33 26.68
C LYS A 229 33.41 -26.39 27.40
N PRO A 230 32.86 -27.27 28.25
CA PRO A 230 32.48 -28.64 27.80
C PRO A 230 31.21 -29.20 28.52
N SER A 231 30.24 -29.80 27.82
CA SER A 231 30.08 -31.24 27.49
C SER A 231 29.72 -32.17 28.68
N LEU A 232 28.53 -32.81 28.69
CA LEU A 232 28.31 -34.26 28.39
C LEU A 232 26.90 -34.76 28.83
N ALA A 233 26.40 -35.76 28.07
CA ALA A 233 25.54 -36.89 28.47
C ALA A 233 23.99 -36.77 28.48
N SER A 234 23.41 -37.16 27.34
CA SER A 234 22.52 -38.32 27.12
C SER A 234 21.64 -38.88 28.27
N ALA A 235 20.32 -38.96 28.04
CA ALA A 235 19.48 -40.14 28.31
C ALA A 235 18.05 -39.96 27.76
N GLU A 236 17.66 -40.75 26.76
CA GLU A 236 16.28 -41.25 26.59
C GLU A 236 16.18 -42.63 27.29
N PRO A 237 15.00 -43.07 27.77
CA PRO A 237 14.15 -43.91 26.89
C PRO A 237 12.62 -43.81 27.08
N GLN A 238 11.91 -43.92 25.95
CA GLN A 238 10.77 -44.81 25.64
C GLN A 238 9.44 -44.81 26.43
N THR A 239 8.37 -44.45 25.69
CA THR A 239 7.01 -45.05 25.55
C THR A 239 6.24 -45.62 26.76
N THR A 240 5.02 -45.11 26.98
CA THR A 240 3.80 -45.94 27.18
C THR A 240 2.53 -45.16 26.84
N SER A 241 1.61 -45.80 26.12
CA SER A 241 0.27 -45.33 25.78
C SER A 241 -0.68 -45.43 26.99
N GLY A 242 -1.59 -44.46 27.14
CA GLY A 242 -2.67 -44.51 28.12
C GLY A 242 -3.75 -43.46 27.86
N LEU A 243 -4.83 -43.88 27.21
CA LEU A 243 -6.06 -43.12 27.03
C LEU A 243 -6.78 -42.97 28.39
N LEU A 244 -7.11 -41.75 28.81
CA LEU A 244 -8.23 -41.52 29.75
C LEU A 244 -8.71 -40.05 29.72
N LEU A 245 -9.98 -39.90 29.33
CA LEU A 245 -10.77 -38.68 29.35
C LEU A 245 -11.17 -38.35 30.81
N LYS A 246 -10.98 -37.11 31.27
CA LYS A 246 -11.77 -36.54 32.38
C LYS A 246 -11.82 -35.00 32.35
N THR A 247 -13.05 -34.55 32.47
CA THR A 247 -13.70 -33.22 32.53
C THR A 247 -13.06 -32.12 33.39
N ALA A 248 -13.04 -30.91 32.81
CA ALA A 248 -13.21 -29.54 33.35
C ALA A 248 -12.91 -29.25 34.83
N THR A 249 -12.09 -28.23 35.13
CA THR A 249 -12.50 -26.82 35.35
C THR A 249 -11.28 -25.89 35.55
N ALA A 250 -11.26 -24.77 34.83
CA ALA A 250 -10.59 -23.47 35.08
C ALA A 250 -9.09 -23.37 35.46
N ALA A 251 -8.28 -22.91 34.50
CA ALA A 251 -7.35 -21.78 34.64
C ALA A 251 -6.98 -21.26 33.24
N LEU A 252 -7.05 -19.95 33.01
CA LEU A 252 -6.62 -19.28 31.78
C LEU A 252 -5.08 -19.35 31.67
N GLU A 253 -4.57 -20.04 30.66
CA GLU A 253 -3.16 -20.05 30.25
C GLU A 253 -3.06 -19.50 28.82
N PRO A 254 -2.23 -18.48 28.55
CA PRO A 254 -2.00 -17.96 27.20
C PRO A 254 -0.90 -18.80 26.54
N ASN A 255 -1.25 -20.00 26.07
CA ASN A 255 -0.46 -20.75 25.10
C ASN A 255 -1.26 -21.97 24.64
N SER A 256 -2.14 -21.79 23.66
CA SER A 256 -2.55 -22.91 22.83
C SER A 256 -1.30 -23.42 22.10
N LEU A 257 -0.78 -24.57 22.52
CA LEU A 257 0.35 -25.25 21.90
C LEU A 257 0.09 -25.39 20.40
N LEU A 258 0.74 -24.55 19.60
CA LEU A 258 0.70 -24.65 18.14
C LEU A 258 1.21 -26.06 17.74
N PRO A 259 0.57 -26.74 16.77
CA PRO A 259 1.02 -28.05 16.34
C PRO A 259 2.45 -27.95 15.82
N GLN A 260 3.36 -28.73 16.37
CA GLN A 260 4.80 -28.61 16.08
C GLN A 260 5.14 -29.02 14.63
N ILE A 261 4.29 -29.86 14.01
CA ILE A 261 4.40 -30.33 12.63
C ILE A 261 3.03 -30.22 11.95
N VAL A 262 3.01 -29.65 10.74
CA VAL A 262 1.84 -29.50 9.88
C VAL A 262 2.13 -30.18 8.54
N GLU A 263 1.20 -31.01 8.08
CA GLU A 263 1.30 -31.66 6.77
C GLU A 263 0.51 -30.85 5.73
N LEU A 264 1.21 -30.29 4.75
CA LEU A 264 0.63 -29.62 3.58
C LEU A 264 0.71 -30.59 2.39
N GLY A 265 -0.22 -31.55 2.33
CA GLY A 265 -0.19 -32.60 1.30
C GLY A 265 1.04 -33.49 1.42
N GLU A 266 1.92 -33.51 0.41
CA GLU A 266 3.18 -34.26 0.53
C GLU A 266 4.25 -33.50 1.34
N TRP A 267 4.07 -32.22 1.66
CA TRP A 267 5.05 -31.44 2.42
C TRP A 267 4.88 -31.62 3.93
N LYS A 268 5.98 -31.90 4.61
CA LYS A 268 6.06 -31.91 6.07
C LYS A 268 6.72 -30.63 6.53
N CYS A 269 5.95 -29.80 7.22
CA CYS A 269 6.38 -28.48 7.64
C CYS A 269 6.46 -28.39 9.16
N ARG A 270 7.52 -27.79 9.68
CA ARG A 270 7.59 -27.34 11.08
C ARG A 270 6.98 -25.97 11.22
N LEU A 271 6.06 -25.83 12.16
CA LEU A 271 5.40 -24.57 12.45
C LEU A 271 6.14 -23.82 13.56
N ALA A 272 6.40 -22.54 13.35
CA ALA A 272 6.91 -21.66 14.38
C ALA A 272 6.33 -20.25 14.23
N ALA A 273 5.91 -19.69 15.36
CA ALA A 273 5.41 -18.32 15.40
C ALA A 273 6.55 -17.33 15.08
N LEU A 274 6.23 -16.30 14.30
CA LEU A 274 7.14 -15.19 14.07
C LEU A 274 7.19 -14.30 15.31
N GLN A 275 8.40 -13.96 15.77
CA GLN A 275 8.65 -13.41 17.11
C GLN A 275 8.72 -11.87 17.16
N PHE A 276 8.31 -11.18 16.09
CA PHE A 276 8.37 -9.72 16.02
C PHE A 276 6.96 -9.09 16.11
N PRO A 277 6.82 -7.86 16.64
CA PRO A 277 5.54 -7.32 17.12
C PRO A 277 4.41 -7.37 16.07
N GLN A 278 4.67 -6.85 14.88
CA GLN A 278 3.68 -6.78 13.78
C GLN A 278 3.19 -8.16 13.32
N ALA A 279 4.04 -9.19 13.42
CA ALA A 279 3.64 -10.54 13.09
C ALA A 279 2.86 -11.22 14.22
N GLN A 280 3.16 -10.89 15.48
CA GLN A 280 2.42 -11.41 16.63
C GLN A 280 0.99 -10.85 16.67
N GLU A 281 0.79 -9.58 16.31
CA GLU A 281 -0.54 -8.95 16.20
C GLU A 281 -1.46 -9.67 15.21
N LEU A 282 -0.89 -10.23 14.13
CA LEU A 282 -1.62 -10.98 13.11
C LEU A 282 -1.52 -12.50 13.30
N GLU A 283 -0.96 -12.95 14.42
CA GLU A 283 -0.71 -14.35 14.76
C GLU A 283 0.02 -15.11 13.64
N LEU A 284 0.95 -14.44 12.94
CA LEU A 284 1.64 -15.02 11.80
C LEU A 284 2.66 -16.06 12.23
N CYS A 285 2.60 -17.18 11.53
CA CYS A 285 3.52 -18.28 11.69
C CYS A 285 4.25 -18.51 10.37
N HIS A 286 5.49 -18.98 10.47
CA HIS A 286 6.22 -19.53 9.33
C HIS A 286 6.19 -21.06 9.39
N LEU A 287 6.15 -21.66 8.21
CA LEU A 287 6.19 -23.09 7.98
C LEU A 287 7.49 -23.44 7.27
N THR A 288 8.39 -24.13 7.97
CA THR A 288 9.67 -24.59 7.43
C THR A 288 9.53 -25.97 6.83
N LEU A 289 9.84 -26.11 5.54
CA LEU A 289 9.84 -27.38 4.81
C LEU A 289 10.99 -28.29 5.27
N ASP A 290 10.67 -29.49 5.76
CA ASP A 290 11.69 -30.46 6.23
C ASP A 290 11.97 -31.58 5.23
N ASN A 291 11.01 -31.94 4.39
CA ASN A 291 11.09 -33.14 3.55
C ASN A 291 11.40 -32.88 2.06
N VAL A 292 11.55 -31.62 1.66
CA VAL A 292 11.93 -31.23 0.28
C VAL A 292 13.13 -30.27 0.32
N SER A 293 14.33 -30.82 0.44
CA SER A 293 15.57 -30.04 0.64
C SER A 293 15.88 -29.04 -0.47
N GLU A 294 15.45 -29.31 -1.71
CA GLU A 294 15.68 -28.41 -2.85
C GLU A 294 14.77 -27.17 -2.81
N LEU A 295 13.58 -27.28 -2.22
CA LEU A 295 12.63 -26.17 -2.09
C LEU A 295 12.89 -25.32 -0.85
N MET A 296 13.44 -25.92 0.21
CA MET A 296 13.75 -25.23 1.47
C MET A 296 14.55 -23.91 1.30
N PRO A 297 15.61 -23.80 0.48
CA PRO A 297 16.31 -22.53 0.28
C PRO A 297 15.57 -21.57 -0.66
N LEU A 298 14.56 -22.06 -1.39
CA LEU A 298 13.85 -21.32 -2.43
C LEU A 298 12.55 -20.68 -1.91
N LEU A 299 11.92 -21.31 -0.91
CA LEU A 299 10.58 -20.98 -0.43
C LEU A 299 10.58 -20.58 1.06
N GLU A 300 9.66 -19.68 1.39
CA GLU A 300 9.21 -19.42 2.75
C GLU A 300 7.69 -19.46 2.76
N ILE A 301 7.10 -20.22 3.67
CA ILE A 301 5.63 -20.37 3.75
C ILE A 301 5.16 -19.63 5.00
N ILE A 302 4.16 -18.78 4.84
CA ILE A 302 3.56 -18.02 5.94
C ILE A 302 2.04 -18.23 5.98
N VAL A 303 1.50 -18.24 7.19
CA VAL A 303 0.07 -18.46 7.46
C VAL A 303 -0.30 -17.82 8.79
N SER A 304 -1.50 -17.25 8.92
CA SER A 304 -2.02 -16.85 10.22
C SER A 304 -2.46 -18.08 11.02
N ALA A 305 -2.19 -18.11 12.32
CA ALA A 305 -2.55 -19.24 13.19
C ALA A 305 -4.05 -19.57 13.11
N SER A 306 -4.90 -18.52 13.05
CA SER A 306 -6.34 -18.64 12.87
C SER A 306 -6.76 -19.38 11.58
N GLN A 307 -5.95 -19.29 10.52
CA GLN A 307 -6.23 -19.85 9.20
C GLN A 307 -5.62 -21.25 8.99
N LEU A 308 -4.83 -21.74 9.95
CA LEU A 308 -4.10 -23.00 9.81
C LEU A 308 -5.01 -24.23 9.59
N GLN A 309 -6.25 -24.18 10.05
CA GLN A 309 -7.24 -25.25 9.86
C GLN A 309 -8.17 -25.03 8.65
N GLN A 310 -8.19 -23.83 8.07
CA GLN A 310 -9.21 -23.41 7.10
C GLN A 310 -8.64 -23.05 5.71
N TYR A 311 -7.32 -23.03 5.55
CA TYR A 311 -6.67 -22.69 4.28
C TYR A 311 -6.93 -23.68 3.12
N ASN A 312 -7.49 -24.87 3.39
CA ASN A 312 -7.71 -25.87 2.35
C ASN A 312 -8.77 -25.40 1.34
N ASN A 313 -8.49 -25.59 0.04
CA ASN A 313 -9.26 -25.08 -1.09
C ASN A 313 -9.44 -23.54 -1.10
N GLN A 314 -8.58 -22.81 -0.39
CA GLN A 314 -8.52 -21.35 -0.46
C GLN A 314 -7.45 -20.91 -1.46
N PRO A 315 -7.59 -19.71 -2.05
CA PRO A 315 -6.57 -19.16 -2.92
C PRO A 315 -5.21 -19.06 -2.21
N VAL A 316 -4.14 -19.29 -2.96
CA VAL A 316 -2.77 -19.20 -2.47
C VAL A 316 -2.05 -18.11 -3.22
N TYR A 317 -1.42 -17.20 -2.47
CA TYR A 317 -0.63 -16.13 -3.06
C TYR A 317 0.86 -16.48 -3.01
N LEU A 318 1.55 -16.27 -4.12
CA LEU A 318 2.98 -16.54 -4.30
C LEU A 318 3.69 -15.22 -4.57
N ALA A 319 4.42 -14.72 -3.58
CA ALA A 319 5.16 -13.48 -3.69
C ALA A 319 6.63 -13.73 -4.05
N GLU A 320 7.26 -12.77 -4.71
CA GLU A 320 8.70 -12.75 -4.92
C GLU A 320 9.36 -11.69 -4.04
N GLN A 321 10.41 -12.09 -3.32
CA GLN A 321 11.13 -11.23 -2.39
C GLN A 321 12.57 -10.97 -2.88
N ILE A 322 12.99 -9.70 -2.82
CA ILE A 322 14.35 -9.26 -3.13
C ILE A 322 14.97 -8.50 -1.97
N ASN A 323 16.30 -8.40 -1.96
CA ASN A 323 17.01 -7.47 -1.08
C ASN A 323 17.17 -6.08 -1.73
N ALA A 324 17.71 -5.12 -0.97
CA ALA A 324 17.97 -3.76 -1.46
C ALA A 324 18.81 -3.67 -2.76
N GLN A 325 19.67 -4.66 -3.02
CA GLN A 325 20.50 -4.71 -4.24
C GLN A 325 19.74 -5.26 -5.46
N GLY A 326 18.50 -5.75 -5.28
CA GLY A 326 17.71 -6.40 -6.32
C GLY A 326 18.06 -7.88 -6.53
N ARG A 327 18.74 -8.50 -5.56
CA ARG A 327 19.01 -9.94 -5.58
C ARG A 327 17.81 -10.69 -5.02
N PHE A 328 17.45 -11.78 -5.67
CA PHE A 328 16.44 -12.71 -5.17
C PHE A 328 16.79 -13.21 -3.76
N VAL A 329 15.78 -13.25 -2.89
CA VAL A 329 15.88 -13.82 -1.55
C VAL A 329 15.14 -15.15 -1.55
N LYS A 330 13.80 -15.13 -1.67
CA LYS A 330 12.93 -16.30 -1.67
C LYS A 330 11.61 -16.00 -2.38
N TYR A 331 10.88 -17.07 -2.72
CA TYR A 331 9.45 -16.99 -2.96
C TYR A 331 8.73 -17.12 -1.62
N ILE A 332 7.73 -16.28 -1.38
CA ILE A 332 6.89 -16.36 -0.19
C ILE A 332 5.53 -16.95 -0.58
N VAL A 333 5.20 -18.10 -0.01
CA VAL A 333 3.88 -18.72 -0.13
C VAL A 333 3.02 -18.21 1.01
N ILE A 334 1.92 -17.53 0.69
CA ILE A 334 1.01 -16.93 1.65
C ILE A 334 -0.30 -17.72 1.63
N LEU A 335 -0.57 -18.42 2.73
CA LEU A 335 -1.78 -19.22 2.92
C LEU A 335 -2.78 -18.49 3.80
N GLY A 336 -4.07 -18.59 3.46
CA GLY A 336 -5.17 -18.05 4.28
C GLY A 336 -5.32 -16.52 4.20
N ALA A 337 -4.75 -15.87 3.18
CA ALA A 337 -5.05 -14.48 2.90
C ALA A 337 -6.46 -14.37 2.32
N GLU A 338 -7.25 -13.41 2.81
CA GLU A 338 -8.64 -13.19 2.41
C GLU A 338 -8.75 -12.62 1.00
N ASP A 339 -7.81 -11.75 0.63
CA ASP A 339 -7.73 -11.10 -0.67
C ASP A 339 -6.27 -10.71 -1.03
N GLN A 340 -6.12 -10.10 -2.20
CA GLN A 340 -4.82 -9.64 -2.71
C GLN A 340 -4.15 -8.60 -1.81
N LEU A 341 -4.90 -7.64 -1.24
CA LEU A 341 -4.33 -6.59 -0.40
C LEU A 341 -3.87 -7.16 0.94
N HIS A 342 -4.66 -8.08 1.50
CA HIS A 342 -4.29 -8.83 2.69
C HIS A 342 -3.00 -9.62 2.43
N ALA A 343 -2.90 -10.33 1.30
CA ALA A 343 -1.67 -11.04 0.93
C ALA A 343 -0.45 -10.11 0.81
N ILE A 344 -0.59 -8.95 0.16
CA ILE A 344 0.48 -7.94 0.07
C ILE A 344 0.89 -7.46 1.47
N ARG A 345 -0.07 -7.18 2.36
CA ARG A 345 0.20 -6.76 3.74
C ARG A 345 0.99 -7.81 4.49
N LEU A 346 0.54 -9.07 4.48
CA LEU A 346 1.22 -10.17 5.16
C LEU A 346 2.65 -10.36 4.66
N GLY A 347 2.84 -10.38 3.34
CA GLY A 347 4.16 -10.54 2.76
C GLY A 347 5.08 -9.34 3.00
N ASN A 348 4.55 -8.11 3.06
CA ASN A 348 5.33 -6.91 3.40
C ASN A 348 5.77 -6.90 4.85
N ILE A 349 4.92 -7.31 5.80
CA ILE A 349 5.29 -7.42 7.22
C ILE A 349 6.51 -8.34 7.39
N VAL A 350 6.50 -9.49 6.72
CA VAL A 350 7.61 -10.44 6.76
C VAL A 350 8.84 -9.91 6.02
N SER A 351 8.65 -9.25 4.88
CA SER A 351 9.78 -8.73 4.08
C SER A 351 10.47 -7.55 4.72
N GLN A 352 9.72 -6.56 5.20
CA GLN A 352 10.26 -5.34 5.78
C GLN A 352 11.02 -5.58 7.08
N HIS A 353 10.62 -6.59 7.87
CA HIS A 353 11.36 -6.99 9.07
C HIS A 353 12.83 -7.29 8.79
N TYR A 354 13.13 -7.84 7.61
CA TYR A 354 14.48 -8.17 7.15
C TYR A 354 15.06 -7.17 6.15
N ALA A 355 14.45 -5.98 5.99
CA ALA A 355 14.80 -4.98 4.99
C ALA A 355 14.79 -5.53 3.54
N TYR A 356 13.83 -6.41 3.27
CA TYR A 356 13.54 -6.94 1.95
C TYR A 356 12.29 -6.30 1.35
N GLU A 357 12.15 -6.43 0.04
CA GLU A 357 11.06 -5.85 -0.73
C GLU A 357 10.31 -6.96 -1.48
N LEU A 358 8.98 -6.85 -1.52
CA LEU A 358 8.17 -7.63 -2.45
C LEU A 358 8.17 -6.97 -3.83
N VAL A 359 8.31 -7.77 -4.88
CA VAL A 359 8.35 -7.26 -6.27
C VAL A 359 7.19 -7.72 -7.14
N ALA A 360 6.59 -8.86 -6.79
CA ALA A 360 5.43 -9.40 -7.47
C ALA A 360 4.63 -10.32 -6.54
N LEU A 361 3.36 -10.49 -6.89
CA LEU A 361 2.42 -11.40 -6.29
C LEU A 361 1.66 -12.13 -7.40
N LYS A 362 1.67 -13.45 -7.32
CA LYS A 362 0.86 -14.31 -8.17
C LYS A 362 -0.20 -15.06 -7.37
N LEU A 363 -1.27 -15.43 -8.03
CA LEU A 363 -2.42 -16.13 -7.46
C LEU A 363 -2.51 -17.54 -8.04
N LEU A 364 -2.64 -18.52 -7.15
CA LEU A 364 -3.14 -19.84 -7.47
C LEU A 364 -4.58 -19.97 -6.94
N PRO A 365 -5.49 -20.60 -7.70
CA PRO A 365 -6.89 -20.74 -7.29
C PRO A 365 -7.05 -21.59 -6.02
N ASN A 366 -6.13 -22.52 -5.79
CA ASN A 366 -6.05 -23.31 -4.56
C ASN A 366 -4.62 -23.87 -4.35
N GLU A 367 -4.43 -24.56 -3.24
CA GLU A 367 -3.16 -25.10 -2.80
C GLU A 367 -2.82 -26.51 -3.33
N GLN A 368 -3.72 -27.16 -4.09
CA GLN A 368 -3.59 -28.59 -4.43
C GLN A 368 -2.35 -28.89 -5.27
N LEU A 369 -2.09 -28.07 -6.29
CA LEU A 369 -0.93 -28.24 -7.18
C LEU A 369 0.39 -27.89 -6.48
N LEU A 370 0.34 -26.89 -5.59
CA LEU A 370 1.47 -26.51 -4.75
C LEU A 370 1.92 -27.69 -3.89
N LYS A 371 0.97 -28.36 -3.23
CA LYS A 371 1.18 -29.54 -2.39
C LYS A 371 1.80 -30.75 -3.13
N GLN A 372 1.79 -30.76 -4.47
CA GLN A 372 2.33 -31.85 -5.30
C GLN A 372 3.76 -31.57 -5.79
N CYS A 373 4.30 -30.37 -5.57
CA CYS A 373 5.63 -30.00 -6.05
C CYS A 373 6.73 -30.72 -5.24
N LYS A 374 7.59 -31.47 -5.92
CA LYS A 374 8.68 -32.27 -5.33
C LYS A 374 10.06 -31.66 -5.48
N ASN A 375 10.19 -30.70 -6.38
CA ASN A 375 11.46 -30.05 -6.71
C ASN A 375 11.22 -28.61 -7.20
N ALA A 376 12.30 -27.85 -7.32
CA ALA A 376 12.24 -26.45 -7.75
C ALA A 376 11.73 -26.28 -9.18
N GLN A 377 12.01 -27.24 -10.08
CA GLN A 377 11.55 -27.19 -11.47
C GLN A 377 10.02 -27.26 -11.54
N GLN A 378 9.39 -28.19 -10.82
CA GLN A 378 7.94 -28.31 -10.74
C GLN A 378 7.29 -27.08 -10.10
N PHE A 379 7.90 -26.55 -9.04
CA PHE A 379 7.44 -25.30 -8.43
C PHE A 379 7.54 -24.12 -9.40
N PHE A 380 8.64 -24.02 -10.15
CA PHE A 380 8.83 -22.95 -11.13
C PHE A 380 7.84 -23.06 -12.31
N GLU A 381 7.57 -24.26 -12.80
CA GLU A 381 6.54 -24.52 -13.83
C GLU A 381 5.15 -24.11 -13.31
N LEU A 382 4.80 -24.49 -12.08
CA LEU A 382 3.57 -24.05 -11.41
C LEU A 382 3.49 -22.51 -11.33
N TYR A 383 4.55 -21.86 -10.83
CA TYR A 383 4.61 -20.41 -10.65
C TYR A 383 4.58 -19.65 -11.98
N SER A 384 5.23 -20.16 -13.02
CA SER A 384 5.37 -19.46 -14.31
C SER A 384 4.21 -19.70 -15.25
N GLU A 385 3.64 -20.92 -15.30
CA GLU A 385 2.63 -21.31 -16.28
C GLU A 385 1.20 -21.35 -15.72
N GLN A 386 1.02 -21.54 -14.40
CA GLN A 386 -0.32 -21.75 -13.81
C GLN A 386 -0.74 -20.67 -12.81
N ALA A 387 0.20 -19.93 -12.23
CA ALA A 387 -0.11 -18.83 -11.32
C ALA A 387 -0.34 -17.52 -12.08
N GLU A 388 -1.47 -16.86 -11.80
CA GLU A 388 -1.86 -15.59 -12.42
C GLU A 388 -1.13 -14.42 -11.75
N LEU A 389 -0.55 -13.51 -12.53
CA LEU A 389 0.07 -12.31 -11.97
C LEU A 389 -1.00 -11.30 -11.57
N VAL A 390 -1.11 -11.02 -10.26
CA VAL A 390 -2.15 -10.13 -9.71
C VAL A 390 -1.60 -8.79 -9.22
N TRP A 391 -0.30 -8.73 -8.90
CA TRP A 391 0.37 -7.49 -8.52
C TRP A 391 1.86 -7.53 -8.84
N ASN A 392 2.45 -6.39 -9.19
CA ASN A 392 3.88 -6.22 -9.36
C ASN A 392 4.32 -4.76 -9.26
N THR A 393 5.62 -4.57 -9.08
CA THR A 393 6.29 -3.26 -9.21
C THR A 393 6.51 -2.88 -10.68
N GLU A 394 6.68 -1.59 -10.97
CA GLU A 394 6.85 -1.08 -12.35
C GLU A 394 8.06 -1.69 -13.07
N SER A 395 9.16 -1.94 -12.34
CA SER A 395 10.40 -2.52 -12.88
C SER A 395 10.50 -4.02 -12.67
N TYR A 396 9.35 -4.70 -12.59
CA TYR A 396 9.30 -6.12 -12.27
C TYR A 396 9.88 -6.99 -13.40
N GLN A 397 10.80 -7.87 -13.02
CA GLN A 397 11.28 -8.97 -13.85
C GLN A 397 11.11 -10.28 -13.06
N PRO A 398 10.47 -11.32 -13.63
CA PRO A 398 10.31 -12.60 -12.94
C PRO A 398 11.66 -13.26 -12.70
N PHE A 399 11.71 -14.11 -11.66
CA PHE A 399 12.90 -14.87 -11.31
C PHE A 399 12.79 -16.35 -11.72
N ILE A 400 13.92 -16.95 -12.09
CA ILE A 400 14.03 -18.38 -12.40
C ILE A 400 15.04 -19.03 -11.45
N PRO A 401 14.70 -20.16 -10.83
CA PRO A 401 15.64 -20.88 -9.98
C PRO A 401 16.90 -21.35 -10.75
N ALA A 402 18.04 -21.27 -10.08
CA ALA A 402 19.35 -21.54 -10.68
C ALA A 402 19.54 -22.98 -11.17
N ASN A 403 18.80 -23.93 -10.60
CA ASN A 403 18.75 -25.34 -11.00
C ASN A 403 17.87 -25.61 -12.23
N CYS A 404 17.00 -24.67 -12.61
CA CYS A 404 16.15 -24.78 -13.79
C CYS A 404 16.90 -24.44 -15.09
N ILE A 405 18.13 -23.91 -15.00
CA ILE A 405 18.89 -23.39 -16.15
C ILE A 405 20.22 -24.12 -16.37
N GLN A 406 20.60 -24.24 -17.64
CA GLN A 406 21.94 -24.64 -18.04
C GLN A 406 22.85 -23.40 -18.04
N LYS A 407 23.63 -23.22 -16.97
CA LYS A 407 24.50 -22.05 -16.75
C LYS A 407 25.61 -21.86 -17.80
N HIS A 408 25.84 -22.82 -18.70
CA HIS A 408 26.80 -22.67 -19.79
C HIS A 408 26.19 -21.82 -20.91
N LYS A 409 26.84 -20.69 -21.22
CA LYS A 409 26.42 -19.81 -22.31
C LYS A 409 26.46 -20.55 -23.66
N LEU A 410 25.34 -20.50 -24.39
CA LEU A 410 25.14 -21.21 -25.65
C LEU A 410 25.90 -20.55 -26.82
N ILE A 411 25.96 -19.22 -26.84
CA ILE A 411 26.57 -18.43 -27.94
C ILE A 411 27.63 -17.52 -27.33
N ALA A 412 28.87 -17.59 -27.81
CA ALA A 412 29.94 -16.73 -27.33
C ALA A 412 29.90 -15.34 -27.98
N PHE A 413 29.96 -14.28 -27.17
CA PHE A 413 30.09 -12.87 -27.55
C PHE A 413 30.35 -12.02 -26.29
N GLU A 414 30.84 -10.79 -26.46
CA GLU A 414 31.12 -9.86 -25.37
C GLU A 414 29.84 -9.22 -24.81
N GLU A 415 29.71 -9.26 -23.48
CA GLU A 415 28.57 -8.68 -22.76
C GLU A 415 28.99 -7.41 -22.02
N THR A 416 28.04 -6.49 -21.86
CA THR A 416 28.23 -5.37 -20.93
C THR A 416 28.36 -5.88 -19.49
N SER A 417 28.96 -5.06 -18.61
CA SER A 417 28.95 -5.33 -17.16
C SER A 417 27.53 -5.50 -16.64
N ALA A 418 27.35 -6.42 -15.69
CA ALA A 418 26.05 -6.73 -15.09
C ALA A 418 26.01 -6.34 -13.61
N ASN A 419 24.80 -6.13 -13.09
CA ASN A 419 24.49 -6.00 -11.67
C ASN A 419 23.38 -7.01 -11.29
N TYR A 420 22.99 -7.09 -10.02
CA TYR A 420 22.01 -8.09 -9.55
C TYR A 420 20.63 -7.97 -10.21
N ARG A 421 20.25 -6.78 -10.69
CA ARG A 421 18.99 -6.51 -11.41
C ARG A 421 19.07 -6.81 -12.90
N THR A 422 20.27 -7.04 -13.45
CA THR A 422 20.44 -7.32 -14.88
C THR A 422 19.87 -8.71 -15.20
N PRO A 423 18.88 -8.84 -16.09
CA PRO A 423 18.29 -10.13 -16.42
C PRO A 423 19.24 -11.00 -17.25
N ILE A 424 19.14 -12.30 -17.08
CA ILE A 424 19.73 -13.29 -18.01
C ILE A 424 18.74 -13.57 -19.14
N ILE A 425 19.22 -13.71 -20.38
CA ILE A 425 18.39 -14.13 -21.50
C ILE A 425 18.53 -15.64 -21.68
N LEU A 426 17.38 -16.30 -21.74
CA LEU A 426 17.26 -17.74 -21.79
C LEU A 426 16.52 -18.17 -23.05
N LEU A 427 16.87 -19.33 -23.58
CA LEU A 427 16.15 -20.00 -24.66
C LEU A 427 15.58 -21.32 -24.14
N LYS A 428 14.26 -21.49 -24.20
CA LYS A 428 13.57 -22.77 -23.93
C LYS A 428 13.60 -23.61 -25.21
N GLU A 429 14.34 -24.72 -25.17
CA GLU A 429 14.35 -25.74 -26.23
C GLU A 429 13.82 -27.06 -25.68
N ARG A 430 12.55 -27.37 -25.98
CA ARG A 430 11.84 -28.54 -25.44
C ARG A 430 11.84 -28.51 -23.91
N GLN A 431 12.66 -29.35 -23.28
CA GLN A 431 12.79 -29.52 -21.83
C GLN A 431 14.08 -28.89 -21.26
N LYS A 432 14.84 -28.13 -22.06
CA LYS A 432 16.09 -27.52 -21.63
C LYS A 432 16.01 -26.01 -21.74
N ILE A 433 16.39 -25.30 -20.68
CA ILE A 433 16.51 -23.85 -20.66
C ILE A 433 18.00 -23.49 -20.67
N ARG A 434 18.44 -22.77 -21.70
CA ARG A 434 19.86 -22.47 -21.95
C ARG A 434 20.13 -20.98 -21.89
N VAL A 435 21.27 -20.61 -21.32
CA VAL A 435 21.70 -19.22 -21.23
C VAL A 435 22.20 -18.73 -22.58
N ILE A 436 21.64 -17.63 -23.07
CA ILE A 436 22.06 -16.92 -24.28
C ILE A 436 22.91 -15.71 -23.93
N HIS A 437 22.47 -14.93 -22.94
CA HIS A 437 23.12 -13.72 -22.43
C HIS A 437 23.04 -13.73 -20.90
N GLY A 438 24.05 -13.18 -20.24
CA GLY A 438 24.09 -13.01 -18.80
C GLY A 438 25.23 -13.78 -18.14
N GLN A 439 26.28 -14.12 -18.88
CA GLN A 439 27.47 -14.73 -18.31
C GLN A 439 28.12 -13.82 -17.27
N SER A 440 28.19 -12.51 -17.53
CA SER A 440 28.66 -11.51 -16.56
C SER A 440 27.77 -11.47 -15.32
N ARG A 441 26.46 -11.67 -15.48
CA ARG A 441 25.47 -11.72 -14.38
C ARG A 441 25.63 -12.96 -13.52
N LEU A 442 25.86 -14.13 -14.13
CA LEU A 442 26.06 -15.40 -13.44
C LEU A 442 27.39 -15.46 -12.67
N GLN A 443 28.37 -14.62 -13.05
CA GLN A 443 29.68 -14.54 -12.41
C GLN A 443 29.70 -13.64 -11.16
N LEU A 444 28.68 -12.80 -10.94
CA LEU A 444 28.61 -11.90 -9.77
C LEU A 444 28.61 -12.68 -8.46
N LEU A 445 27.80 -13.73 -8.37
CA LEU A 445 27.74 -14.63 -7.22
C LEU A 445 27.31 -16.03 -7.67
N ARG A 446 28.16 -17.02 -7.40
CA ARG A 446 27.99 -18.39 -7.92
C ARG A 446 26.83 -19.16 -7.29
N GLU A 447 26.48 -18.79 -6.06
CA GLU A 447 25.54 -19.51 -5.18
C GLU A 447 24.17 -18.82 -5.07
N GLU A 448 23.83 -17.92 -6.00
CA GLU A 448 22.46 -17.39 -6.07
C GLU A 448 21.44 -18.50 -6.37
N THR A 449 20.32 -18.44 -5.66
CA THR A 449 19.23 -19.42 -5.74
C THR A 449 18.33 -19.19 -6.96
N ALA A 450 18.21 -17.94 -7.42
CA ALA A 450 17.46 -17.59 -8.63
C ALA A 450 17.99 -16.31 -9.28
N TYR A 451 17.65 -16.10 -10.55
CA TYR A 451 18.08 -14.94 -11.34
C TYR A 451 16.89 -14.26 -12.03
N PRO A 452 16.90 -12.93 -12.18
CA PRO A 452 15.92 -12.26 -13.03
C PRO A 452 16.14 -12.72 -14.47
N TYR A 453 15.08 -13.05 -15.21
CA TYR A 453 15.22 -13.67 -16.53
C TYR A 453 14.27 -13.16 -17.59
N ILE A 454 14.70 -13.27 -18.84
CA ILE A 454 13.88 -13.14 -20.04
C ILE A 454 13.91 -14.49 -20.74
N LEU A 455 12.74 -15.11 -20.95
CA LEU A 455 12.64 -16.41 -21.60
C LEU A 455 12.14 -16.26 -23.03
N LEU A 456 12.94 -16.75 -23.97
CA LEU A 456 12.61 -16.87 -25.37
C LEU A 456 12.14 -18.31 -25.63
N ASP A 457 10.98 -18.46 -26.28
CA ASP A 457 10.45 -19.78 -26.62
C ASP A 457 10.63 -20.05 -28.12
N ARG A 458 11.13 -21.25 -28.44
CA ARG A 458 11.23 -21.72 -29.83
C ARG A 458 9.88 -21.82 -30.54
N HIS A 459 8.80 -22.06 -29.81
CA HIS A 459 7.44 -22.06 -30.34
C HIS A 459 7.03 -20.68 -30.91
N GLN A 460 7.70 -19.60 -30.47
CA GLN A 460 7.51 -18.24 -31.00
C GLN A 460 8.40 -17.96 -32.23
N GLY A 461 8.97 -18.98 -32.87
CA GLY A 461 9.84 -18.84 -34.05
C GLY A 461 11.29 -18.48 -33.72
N VAL A 462 11.65 -18.41 -32.44
CA VAL A 462 13.00 -18.03 -32.01
C VAL A 462 13.93 -19.25 -32.02
N SER A 463 14.97 -19.21 -32.85
CA SER A 463 15.99 -20.27 -32.88
C SER A 463 17.36 -19.73 -32.48
N TRP A 464 18.24 -20.62 -32.00
CA TRP A 464 19.62 -20.24 -31.68
C TRP A 464 20.37 -19.66 -32.90
N GLN A 465 20.06 -20.14 -34.11
CA GLN A 465 20.65 -19.64 -35.36
C GLN A 465 20.21 -18.20 -35.65
N LEU A 466 18.94 -17.89 -35.42
CA LEU A 466 18.41 -16.54 -35.56
C LEU A 466 19.11 -15.60 -34.56
N ILE A 467 19.15 -15.99 -33.29
CA ILE A 467 19.79 -15.20 -32.25
C ILE A 467 21.27 -14.95 -32.59
N GLN A 468 21.99 -15.97 -33.08
CA GLN A 468 23.38 -15.82 -33.50
C GLN A 468 23.54 -14.81 -34.65
N LYS A 469 22.65 -14.84 -35.65
CA LYS A 469 22.65 -13.86 -36.76
C LYS A 469 22.44 -12.44 -36.24
N ILE A 470 21.51 -12.26 -35.30
CA ILE A 470 21.25 -10.94 -34.69
C ILE A 470 22.48 -10.46 -33.92
N ILE A 471 23.10 -11.31 -33.09
CA ILE A 471 24.33 -10.99 -32.35
C ILE A 471 25.44 -10.51 -33.29
N GLN A 472 25.60 -11.12 -34.47
CA GLN A 472 26.61 -10.72 -35.46
C GLN A 472 26.39 -9.31 -36.05
N THR A 473 25.16 -8.80 -36.01
CA THR A 473 24.82 -7.45 -36.51
C THR A 473 24.93 -6.36 -35.45
N LEU A 474 25.01 -6.73 -34.17
CA LEU A 474 25.02 -5.78 -33.07
C LEU A 474 26.45 -5.34 -32.71
N PRO A 475 26.66 -4.06 -32.37
CA PRO A 475 27.94 -3.60 -31.85
C PRO A 475 28.20 -4.21 -30.47
N GLN A 476 29.42 -4.71 -30.26
CA GLN A 476 29.86 -5.27 -28.98
C GLN A 476 30.51 -4.18 -28.09
N PRO A 477 30.41 -4.29 -26.74
CA PRO A 477 29.71 -5.31 -25.97
C PRO A 477 28.17 -5.14 -25.99
N ILE A 478 27.44 -6.26 -25.95
CA ILE A 478 25.98 -6.28 -26.08
C ILE A 478 25.33 -6.32 -24.68
N SER A 479 24.33 -5.46 -24.44
CA SER A 479 23.51 -5.50 -23.22
C SER A 479 22.30 -6.44 -23.38
N ALA A 480 21.77 -6.94 -22.26
CA ALA A 480 20.59 -7.81 -22.27
C ALA A 480 19.39 -7.12 -22.95
N SER A 481 19.13 -5.85 -22.61
CA SER A 481 18.09 -5.04 -23.24
C SER A 481 18.24 -4.95 -24.76
N LYS A 482 19.41 -4.52 -25.25
CA LYS A 482 19.68 -4.37 -26.70
C LYS A 482 19.51 -5.69 -27.46
N LEU A 483 19.96 -6.81 -26.88
CA LEU A 483 19.79 -8.11 -27.52
C LEU A 483 18.32 -8.52 -27.57
N TYR A 484 17.59 -8.32 -26.46
CA TYR A 484 16.16 -8.61 -26.42
C TYR A 484 15.39 -7.74 -27.42
N ASP A 485 15.62 -6.43 -27.45
CA ASP A 485 14.97 -5.50 -28.38
C ASP A 485 15.21 -5.90 -29.84
N ALA A 486 16.45 -6.25 -30.19
CA ALA A 486 16.78 -6.70 -31.54
C ALA A 486 16.10 -8.03 -31.92
N ILE A 487 15.93 -8.94 -30.97
CA ILE A 487 15.18 -10.18 -31.15
C ILE A 487 13.69 -9.88 -31.34
N GLN A 488 13.10 -8.99 -30.53
CA GLN A 488 11.69 -8.61 -30.65
C GLN A 488 11.39 -7.94 -31.99
N ILE A 489 12.26 -7.07 -32.49
CA ILE A 489 12.12 -6.46 -33.83
C ILE A 489 12.02 -7.55 -34.90
N TYR A 490 12.80 -8.62 -34.80
CA TYR A 490 12.76 -9.70 -35.79
C TYR A 490 11.50 -10.58 -35.68
N ILE A 491 10.98 -10.80 -34.48
CA ILE A 491 9.78 -11.64 -34.26
C ILE A 491 8.50 -10.86 -34.64
N GLY A 492 8.49 -9.54 -34.42
CA GLY A 492 7.37 -8.66 -34.77
C GLY A 492 7.38 -8.15 -36.22
N SER A 493 8.41 -8.49 -37.01
CA SER A 493 8.50 -8.26 -38.46
C SER A 493 8.13 -9.52 -39.22
#